data_AF-A0A382CWE8-F1
#
_entry.id   AF-A0A382CWE8-F1
#
_cell.length_a   1.000
_cell.length_b   1.000
_cell.length_c   1.000
_cell.angle_alpha   90.00
_cell.angle_beta   90.00
_cell.angle_gamma   90.00
#
_symmetry.space_group_name_H-M   'P 1'
#
loop_
_entity.id
_entity.type
_entity.pdbx_description
1 polymer ?
#
loop_
_entity_poly.entity_id
_entity_poly.type
_entity_poly.pdbx_seq_one_letter_code
_entity_poly.pdbx_strand_id
1 'polypeptide(L)'
;VHRLGLRHRAIHLLVFNAKGELFLQKRSMKKDCFPGTWDSSVSGHVDAGEEYGACALREPREEIGLELAAVPERLFKIDACEATGQEFVWVYRCEHEGPFQLDPDELSDGGWFAPEKITDWIAATPEDFAPAFVLIWQLLREE
;
A
#
# COMPACT_ATOMS: atom_id res chain seq x y z
N VAL A 1 3.34 16.23 7.08
CA VAL A 1 1.98 16.10 7.65
C VAL A 1 1.99 15.16 8.85
N HIS A 2 2.54 13.94 8.69
CA HIS A 2 2.77 12.94 9.75
C HIS A 2 3.36 13.47 11.06
N ARG A 3 4.50 14.17 11.02
CA ARG A 3 5.16 14.74 12.22
C ARG A 3 4.26 15.63 13.09
N LEU A 4 3.23 16.24 12.50
CA LEU A 4 2.31 17.14 13.20
C LEU A 4 1.01 16.45 13.62
N GLY A 5 0.85 15.14 13.32
CA GLY A 5 -0.39 14.39 13.60
C GLY A 5 -1.61 14.93 12.85
N LEU A 6 -1.39 15.61 11.72
CA LEU A 6 -2.47 16.22 10.95
C LEU A 6 -3.18 15.18 10.09
N ARG A 7 -4.51 15.27 10.04
CA ARG A 7 -5.31 14.40 9.19
C ARG A 7 -5.12 14.76 7.72
N HIS A 8 -4.96 13.75 6.89
CA HIS A 8 -4.76 13.88 5.45
C HIS A 8 -5.29 12.67 4.71
N ARG A 9 -5.14 12.64 3.38
CA ARG A 9 -5.71 11.62 2.51
C ARG A 9 -4.60 10.79 1.89
N ALA A 10 -4.81 9.48 1.78
CA ALA A 10 -3.89 8.55 1.16
C ALA A 10 -4.64 7.45 0.40
N ILE A 11 -3.92 6.71 -0.44
CA ILE A 11 -4.39 5.48 -1.07
C ILE A 11 -3.47 4.32 -0.70
N HIS A 12 -4.05 3.12 -0.71
CA HIS A 12 -3.30 1.88 -0.78
C HIS A 12 -3.81 1.07 -1.96
N LEU A 13 -2.91 0.54 -2.78
CA LEU A 13 -3.25 -0.40 -3.85
C LEU A 13 -2.73 -1.79 -3.50
N LEU A 14 -3.60 -2.79 -3.71
CA LEU A 14 -3.28 -4.21 -3.60
C LEU A 14 -3.26 -4.82 -5.01
N VAL A 15 -2.09 -5.25 -5.46
CA VAL A 15 -1.87 -5.87 -6.77
C VAL A 15 -1.77 -7.38 -6.59
N PHE A 16 -2.71 -8.11 -7.18
CA PHE A 16 -2.71 -9.57 -7.17
C PHE A 16 -2.24 -10.12 -8.53
N ASN A 17 -1.51 -11.23 -8.52
CA ASN A 17 -1.22 -11.97 -9.75
C ASN A 17 -2.28 -13.03 -10.02
N ALA A 18 -2.19 -13.70 -11.16
CA ALA A 18 -3.10 -14.77 -11.59
C ALA A 18 -3.07 -16.02 -10.67
N LYS A 19 -2.08 -16.13 -9.79
CA LYS A 19 -2.02 -17.18 -8.75
C LYS A 19 -2.72 -16.77 -7.46
N GLY A 20 -3.23 -15.54 -7.38
CA GLY A 20 -3.82 -14.97 -6.17
C GLY A 20 -2.79 -14.55 -5.13
N GLU A 21 -1.51 -14.46 -5.48
CA GLU A 21 -0.47 -13.92 -4.60
C GLU A 21 -0.55 -12.38 -4.63
N LEU A 22 -0.32 -11.75 -3.48
CA LEU A 22 -0.27 -10.30 -3.33
C LEU A 22 1.19 -9.83 -3.47
N PHE A 23 1.41 -8.79 -4.28
CA PHE A 23 2.69 -8.10 -4.31
C PHE A 23 2.81 -7.19 -3.09
N LEU A 24 3.86 -7.34 -2.30
CA LEU A 24 4.20 -6.42 -1.22
C LEU A 24 5.47 -5.68 -1.58
N GLN A 25 5.53 -4.40 -1.20
CA GLN A 25 6.74 -3.60 -1.34
C GLN A 25 7.45 -3.46 -0.01
N LYS A 26 8.77 -3.42 -0.03
CA LYS A 26 9.59 -3.15 1.16
C LYS A 26 10.08 -1.71 1.12
N ARG A 27 9.62 -0.91 2.09
CA ARG A 27 9.90 0.52 2.18
C ARG A 27 11.41 0.77 2.26
N SER A 28 11.90 1.74 1.51
CA SER A 28 13.30 2.17 1.55
C SER A 28 13.68 2.64 2.95
N MET A 29 14.96 2.46 3.31
CA MET A 29 15.52 3.00 4.55
C MET A 29 15.55 4.54 4.57
N LYS A 30 15.31 5.18 3.42
CA LYS A 30 15.25 6.65 3.28
C LYS A 30 13.88 7.24 3.67
N LYS A 31 12.84 6.41 3.83
CA LYS A 31 11.49 6.90 4.17
C LYS A 31 11.45 7.46 5.59
N ASP A 32 10.76 8.59 5.74
CA ASP A 32 10.57 9.24 7.05
C ASP A 32 9.72 8.39 8.02
N CYS A 33 8.81 7.56 7.47
CA CYS A 33 7.90 6.72 8.24
C CYS A 33 8.08 5.25 7.87
N PHE A 34 8.25 4.42 8.91
CA PHE A 34 8.39 2.96 8.84
C PHE A 34 9.44 2.50 7.79
N PRO A 35 10.71 2.98 7.89
CA PRO A 35 11.75 2.53 6.99
C PRO A 35 12.02 1.02 7.15
N GLY A 36 12.16 0.30 6.03
CA GLY A 36 12.54 -1.11 6.01
C GLY A 36 11.40 -2.11 6.27
N THR A 37 10.18 -1.66 6.55
CA THR A 37 9.01 -2.54 6.72
C THR A 37 8.38 -2.90 5.38
N TRP A 38 7.66 -4.02 5.34
CA TRP A 38 6.78 -4.40 4.24
C TRP A 38 5.45 -3.63 4.29
N ASP A 39 4.87 -3.34 3.14
CA ASP A 39 3.66 -2.53 3.00
C ASP A 39 2.80 -3.05 1.83
N SER A 40 1.63 -2.43 1.62
CA SER A 40 0.81 -2.62 0.42
C SER A 40 1.62 -2.48 -0.86
N SER A 41 1.12 -3.01 -1.98
CA SER A 41 1.83 -2.96 -3.26
C SER A 41 2.23 -1.55 -3.69
N VAL A 42 1.43 -0.55 -3.30
CA VAL A 42 1.69 0.90 -3.44
C VAL A 42 0.99 1.61 -2.27
N SER A 43 1.63 2.61 -1.66
CA SER A 43 1.02 3.46 -0.62
C SER A 43 1.46 4.92 -0.75
N GLY A 44 0.50 5.82 -1.03
CA GLY A 44 0.82 7.18 -1.45
C GLY A 44 -0.16 8.24 -0.99
N HIS A 45 0.31 9.49 -0.96
CA HIS A 45 -0.47 10.64 -0.51
C HIS A 45 -1.32 11.21 -1.64
N VAL A 46 -2.56 11.60 -1.31
CA VAL A 46 -3.38 12.36 -2.26
C VAL A 46 -3.02 13.84 -2.13
N ASP A 47 -2.51 14.40 -3.22
CA ASP A 47 -2.05 15.79 -3.25
C ASP A 47 -3.19 16.80 -3.07
N ALA A 48 -2.82 18.04 -2.75
CA ALA A 48 -3.76 19.14 -2.64
C ALA A 48 -4.42 19.41 -4.00
N GLY A 49 -5.75 19.30 -4.06
CA GLY A 49 -6.51 19.41 -5.31
C GLY A 49 -6.57 18.12 -6.13
N GLU A 50 -5.91 17.05 -5.69
CA GLU A 50 -5.97 15.74 -6.33
C GLU A 50 -7.18 14.93 -5.83
N GLU A 51 -7.78 14.18 -6.75
CA GLU A 51 -8.81 13.19 -6.46
C GLU A 51 -8.17 11.82 -6.16
N TYR A 52 -8.78 11.03 -5.28
CA TYR A 52 -8.25 9.71 -4.92
C TYR A 52 -8.00 8.80 -6.13
N GLY A 53 -8.86 8.87 -7.15
CA GLY A 53 -8.69 8.06 -8.37
C GLY A 53 -7.48 8.48 -9.21
N ALA A 54 -7.15 9.77 -9.22
CA ALA A 54 -5.95 10.27 -9.90
C ALA A 54 -4.68 9.83 -9.16
N CYS A 55 -4.69 9.93 -7.83
CA CYS A 55 -3.62 9.41 -6.97
C CYS A 55 -3.41 7.89 -7.19
N ALA A 56 -4.50 7.11 -7.23
CA ALA A 56 -4.46 5.66 -7.48
C ALA A 56 -3.96 5.25 -8.88
N LEU A 57 -3.82 6.20 -9.82
CA LEU A 57 -3.18 6.00 -11.12
C LEU A 57 -1.73 6.51 -11.13
N ARG A 58 -1.46 7.60 -10.39
CA ARG A 58 -0.14 8.24 -10.33
C ARG A 58 0.85 7.43 -9.51
N GLU A 59 0.48 7.05 -8.28
CA GLU A 59 1.38 6.39 -7.33
C GLU A 59 1.92 5.04 -7.85
N PRO A 60 1.11 4.14 -8.47
CA PRO A 60 1.66 2.89 -9.01
C PRO A 60 2.69 3.10 -10.11
N ARG A 61 2.52 4.14 -10.93
CA ARG A 61 3.49 4.51 -11.97
C ARG A 61 4.78 5.04 -11.35
N GLU A 62 4.69 5.79 -10.24
CA GLU A 62 5.84 6.40 -9.57
C GLU A 62 6.63 5.39 -8.74
N GLU A 63 5.96 4.60 -7.89
CA GLU A 63 6.65 3.70 -6.94
C GLU A 63 7.13 2.40 -7.61
N ILE A 64 6.30 1.80 -8.47
CA ILE A 64 6.54 0.44 -9.01
C ILE A 64 6.54 0.38 -10.54
N GLY A 65 6.45 1.51 -11.23
CA GLY A 65 6.46 1.58 -12.70
C GLY A 65 5.21 0.98 -13.37
N LEU A 66 4.11 0.80 -12.63
CA LEU A 66 2.89 0.16 -13.12
C LEU A 66 1.95 1.20 -13.75
N GLU A 67 1.73 1.11 -15.07
CA GLU A 67 0.70 1.90 -15.76
C GLU A 67 -0.65 1.19 -15.76
N LEU A 68 -1.65 1.82 -15.14
CA LEU A 68 -3.03 1.34 -15.14
C LEU A 68 -3.87 2.09 -16.18
N ALA A 69 -4.63 1.36 -16.99
CA ALA A 69 -5.47 1.94 -18.04
C ALA A 69 -6.70 2.69 -17.50
N ALA A 70 -7.13 2.39 -16.27
CA ALA A 70 -8.26 3.00 -15.60
C ALA A 70 -8.07 2.93 -14.07
N VAL A 71 -8.85 3.74 -13.35
CA VAL A 71 -8.84 3.73 -11.87
C VAL A 71 -9.14 2.30 -11.39
N PRO A 72 -8.30 1.73 -10.51
CA PRO A 72 -8.51 0.38 -9.99
C PRO A 72 -9.80 0.23 -9.19
N GLU A 73 -10.20 -1.01 -8.92
CA GLU A 73 -11.40 -1.31 -8.15
C GLU A 73 -11.28 -0.76 -6.72
N ARG A 74 -12.30 -0.05 -6.22
CA ARG A 74 -12.37 0.36 -4.82
C ARG A 74 -12.92 -0.78 -3.99
N LEU A 75 -12.20 -1.15 -2.93
CA LEU A 75 -12.67 -2.12 -1.95
C LEU A 75 -13.43 -1.39 -0.85
N PHE A 76 -12.70 -0.74 0.05
CA PHE A 76 -13.27 -0.06 1.21
C PHE A 76 -12.45 1.18 1.58
N LYS A 77 -13.00 1.96 2.52
CA LYS A 77 -12.39 3.18 3.04
C LYS A 77 -12.17 3.05 4.55
N ILE A 78 -10.99 3.45 5.01
CA ILE A 78 -10.63 3.55 6.42
C ILE A 78 -10.60 5.03 6.82
N ASP A 79 -11.24 5.37 7.94
CA ASP A 79 -11.16 6.70 8.52
C ASP A 79 -9.83 6.92 9.23
N ALA A 80 -9.38 8.19 9.28
CA ALA A 80 -8.12 8.58 9.90
C ALA A 80 -8.00 8.09 11.35
N CYS A 81 -6.99 7.26 11.61
CA CYS A 81 -6.66 6.73 12.92
C CYS A 81 -5.13 6.64 13.10
N GLU A 82 -4.68 6.24 14.29
CA GLU A 82 -3.24 6.14 14.57
C GLU A 82 -2.54 5.11 13.67
N ALA A 83 -3.17 3.96 13.41
CA ALA A 83 -2.62 2.91 12.55
C ALA A 83 -2.40 3.38 11.11
N THR A 84 -3.26 4.27 10.60
CA THR A 84 -3.09 4.89 9.27
C THR A 84 -2.23 6.16 9.30
N GLY A 85 -1.57 6.49 10.41
CA GLY A 85 -0.81 7.75 10.50
C GLY A 85 -1.70 9.01 10.38
N GLN A 86 -2.96 8.92 10.82
CA GLN A 86 -4.00 9.94 10.65
C GLN A 86 -4.46 10.13 9.19
N GLU A 87 -4.34 9.11 8.35
CA GLU A 87 -4.76 9.16 6.95
C GLU A 87 -6.20 8.62 6.77
N PHE A 88 -7.02 9.34 6.00
CA PHE A 88 -8.22 8.80 5.37
C PHE A 88 -7.78 8.01 4.14
N VAL A 89 -7.97 6.69 4.18
CA VAL A 89 -7.42 5.78 3.18
C VAL A 89 -8.52 5.17 2.33
N TRP A 90 -8.41 5.30 1.01
CA TRP A 90 -9.12 4.40 0.09
C TRP A 90 -8.21 3.23 -0.27
N VAL A 91 -8.73 2.01 -0.10
CA VAL A 91 -8.04 0.77 -0.51
C VAL A 91 -8.55 0.34 -1.87
N TYR A 92 -7.62 0.04 -2.77
CA TYR A 92 -7.88 -0.37 -4.13
C TYR A 92 -7.33 -1.76 -4.42
N ARG A 93 -7.89 -2.41 -5.43
CA ARG A 93 -7.45 -3.70 -5.96
C ARG A 93 -7.22 -3.62 -7.47
N CYS A 94 -6.17 -4.29 -7.94
CA CYS A 94 -6.06 -4.68 -9.35
C CYS A 94 -5.36 -6.03 -9.51
N GLU A 95 -5.42 -6.56 -10.73
CA GLU A 95 -4.68 -7.75 -11.13
C GLU A 95 -3.61 -7.38 -12.16
N HIS A 96 -2.36 -7.77 -11.91
CA HIS A 96 -1.23 -7.51 -12.81
C HIS A 96 -0.05 -8.45 -12.53
N GLU A 97 0.76 -8.74 -13.55
CA GLU A 97 1.93 -9.64 -13.44
C GLU A 97 3.28 -8.90 -13.36
N GLY A 98 3.24 -7.58 -13.55
CA GLY A 98 4.41 -6.74 -13.79
C GLY A 98 4.73 -6.62 -15.30
N PRO A 99 5.98 -6.31 -15.67
CA PRO A 99 7.12 -6.10 -14.78
C PRO A 99 6.91 -4.89 -13.86
N PHE A 100 7.53 -4.94 -12.67
CA PHE A 100 7.60 -3.78 -11.78
C PHE A 100 9.01 -3.20 -11.82
N GLN A 101 9.09 -1.88 -11.93
CA GLN A 101 10.33 -1.14 -11.85
C GLN A 101 10.25 -0.29 -10.59
N LEU A 102 10.88 -0.77 -9.52
CA LEU A 102 10.84 -0.12 -8.21
C LEU A 102 11.70 1.15 -8.22
N ASP A 103 11.15 2.24 -7.70
CA ASP A 103 11.94 3.43 -7.40
C ASP A 103 12.84 3.16 -6.17
N PRO A 104 14.17 3.19 -6.30
CA PRO A 104 15.10 2.91 -5.20
C PRO A 104 15.11 3.97 -4.09
N ASP A 105 14.58 5.16 -4.34
CA ASP A 105 14.41 6.18 -3.31
C ASP A 105 13.22 5.85 -2.40
N GLU A 106 12.17 5.25 -2.97
CA GLU A 106 10.95 4.88 -2.28
C GLU A 106 11.00 3.47 -1.68
N LEU A 107 11.59 2.52 -2.41
CA LEU A 107 11.52 1.08 -2.15
C LEU A 107 12.90 0.43 -2.17
N SER A 108 13.07 -0.58 -1.31
CA SER A 108 14.31 -1.37 -1.24
C SER A 108 14.16 -2.76 -1.86
N ASP A 109 12.94 -3.30 -1.90
CA ASP A 109 12.64 -4.63 -2.42
C ASP A 109 11.14 -4.76 -2.72
N GLY A 110 10.75 -5.86 -3.37
CA GLY A 110 9.35 -6.21 -3.61
C GLY A 110 9.19 -7.69 -3.95
N GLY A 111 8.04 -8.27 -3.60
CA GLY A 111 7.85 -9.71 -3.78
C GLY A 111 6.40 -10.16 -3.78
N TRP A 112 6.16 -11.32 -4.40
CA TRP A 112 4.89 -12.01 -4.40
C TRP A 112 4.77 -12.93 -3.18
N PHE A 113 3.64 -12.83 -2.47
CA PHE A 113 3.37 -13.63 -1.29
C PHE A 113 1.95 -14.19 -1.33
N ALA A 114 1.82 -15.49 -1.02
CA ALA A 114 0.51 -16.11 -0.82
C ALA A 114 -0.23 -15.47 0.37
N PRO A 115 -1.55 -15.27 0.29
CA PRO A 115 -2.36 -14.70 1.38
C PRO A 115 -2.17 -15.39 2.75
N GLU A 116 -2.08 -16.72 2.75
CA GLU A 116 -1.89 -17.50 3.97
C GLU A 116 -0.53 -17.19 4.60
N LYS A 117 0.51 -17.07 3.77
CA LYS A 117 1.86 -16.70 4.23
C LYS A 117 1.87 -15.29 4.84
N ILE A 118 1.15 -14.33 4.26
CA ILE A 118 1.04 -12.97 4.80
C ILE A 118 0.33 -13.02 6.16
N THR A 119 -0.75 -13.79 6.27
CA THR A 119 -1.52 -13.95 7.50
C THR A 119 -0.67 -14.54 8.62
N ASP A 120 0.05 -15.62 8.34
CA ASP A 120 0.95 -16.27 9.31
C ASP A 120 2.11 -15.34 9.70
N TRP A 121 2.65 -14.58 8.74
CA TRP A 121 3.76 -13.64 8.99
C TRP A 121 3.31 -12.47 9.86
N ILE A 122 2.17 -11.83 9.57
CA ILE A 122 1.61 -10.77 10.41
C ILE A 122 1.31 -11.28 11.83
N ALA A 123 0.82 -12.52 11.97
CA ALA A 123 0.56 -13.10 13.28
C ALA A 123 1.84 -13.35 14.09
N ALA A 124 2.95 -13.69 13.41
CA ALA A 124 4.22 -14.01 14.05
C ALA A 124 5.06 -12.77 14.38
N THR A 125 5.18 -11.83 13.44
CA THR A 125 6.03 -10.63 13.53
C THR A 125 5.35 -9.42 12.85
N PRO A 126 4.29 -8.86 13.45
CA PRO A 126 3.57 -7.73 12.86
C PRO A 126 4.45 -6.47 12.67
N GLU A 127 5.54 -6.34 13.43
CA GLU A 127 6.50 -5.23 13.33
C GLU A 127 7.31 -5.23 12.02
N ASP A 128 7.33 -6.34 11.28
CA ASP A 128 7.93 -6.38 9.94
C ASP A 128 7.12 -5.58 8.92
N PHE A 129 5.90 -5.16 9.26
CA PHE A 129 4.97 -4.48 8.38
C PHE A 129 4.66 -3.05 8.83
N ALA A 130 4.31 -2.20 7.86
CA ALA A 130 3.73 -0.90 8.13
C ALA A 130 2.38 -1.08 8.85
N PRO A 131 2.10 -0.32 9.94
CA PRO A 131 0.87 -0.49 10.72
C PRO A 131 -0.42 -0.36 9.90
N ALA A 132 -0.43 0.53 8.91
CA ALA A 132 -1.57 0.70 8.01
C ALA A 132 -1.87 -0.58 7.22
N PHE A 133 -0.83 -1.26 6.71
CA PHE A 133 -1.00 -2.52 5.99
C PHE A 133 -1.54 -3.64 6.88
N VAL A 134 -1.09 -3.75 8.14
CA VAL A 134 -1.63 -4.73 9.09
C VAL A 134 -3.13 -4.54 9.29
N LEU A 135 -3.58 -3.29 9.47
CA LEU A 135 -5.00 -2.98 9.59
C LEU A 135 -5.77 -3.28 8.30
N ILE A 136 -5.24 -2.89 7.13
CA ILE A 136 -5.85 -3.18 5.82
C ILE A 136 -6.00 -4.68 5.62
N TRP A 137 -4.97 -5.47 5.95
CA TRP A 137 -5.00 -6.92 5.81
C TRP A 137 -6.06 -7.56 6.69
N GLN A 138 -6.18 -7.13 7.95
CA GLN A 138 -7.22 -7.61 8.86
C GLN A 138 -8.63 -7.35 8.30
N LEU A 139 -8.90 -6.12 7.86
CA LEU A 139 -10.21 -5.76 7.29
C LEU A 139 -10.51 -6.53 6.00
N LEU A 140 -9.52 -6.71 5.12
CA LEU A 140 -9.66 -7.47 3.88
C LEU A 140 -10.01 -8.95 4.14
N ARG A 141 -9.62 -9.50 5.28
CA ARG A 141 -9.88 -10.90 5.66
C ARG A 141 -11.23 -11.11 6.37
N GLU A 142 -11.89 -10.04 6.78
CA GLU A 142 -13.20 -10.06 7.44
C GLU A 142 -14.39 -9.93 6.46
N GLU A 143 -14.14 -9.51 5.21
CA GLU A 143 -15.10 -9.51 4.09
C GLU A 143 -15.23 -10.88 3.41
#